data_AF-A0A0M8PVL1-F1
#
_entry.id   AF-A0A0M8PVL1-F1
#
_cell.length_a   1.000
_cell.length_b   1.000
_cell.length_c   1.000
_cell.angle_alpha   90.00
_cell.angle_beta   90.00
_cell.angle_gamma   90.00
#
_symmetry.space_group_name_H-M   'P 1'
#
loop_
_entity.id
_entity.type
_entity.pdbx_description
1 polymer ?
#
loop_
_entity_poly.entity_id
_entity_poly.type
_entity_poly.pdbx_seq_one_letter_code
_entity_poly.pdbx_strand_id
1 'polypeptide(L)'
;MTIILIAVLFILQLLSFYFLIILNTKLAKFKDLEIKQERLMREMDDTISVYLAEVKDENNRLIEELQSVSTTQVKTVLQDEQIMSTKEQIEVEKTKEASSNLDSETRIYVPKNIVANAYSRHQQSGNKSVQSTSQTDKAIPMEEPKPLTIEQQAVQLAKQGKTSEEIAKQLQKGKTEIELLLKFHS
;
A
#
# COMPACT_ATOMS: atom_id res chain seq x y z
N MET A 1 -54.86 -9.76 47.84
CA MET A 1 -54.84 -9.96 46.38
C MET A 1 -54.70 -8.65 45.61
N THR A 2 -55.57 -7.67 45.84
CA THR A 2 -55.53 -6.35 45.15
C THR A 2 -54.28 -5.52 45.45
N ILE A 3 -53.82 -5.50 46.71
CA ILE A 3 -52.61 -4.77 47.12
C ILE A 3 -51.35 -5.30 46.41
N ILE A 4 -51.23 -6.62 46.27
CA ILE A 4 -50.12 -7.27 45.57
C ILE A 4 -50.15 -6.87 44.09
N LEU A 5 -51.33 -6.85 43.48
CA LEU A 5 -51.50 -6.45 42.08
C LEU A 5 -51.13 -4.98 41.86
N ILE A 6 -51.53 -4.08 42.77
CA ILE A 6 -51.14 -2.66 42.73
C ILE A 6 -49.62 -2.49 42.90
N ALA A 7 -49.00 -3.25 43.81
CA ALA A 7 -47.55 -3.21 44.00
C ALA A 7 -46.80 -3.66 42.74
N VAL A 8 -47.27 -4.73 42.08
CA VAL A 8 -46.68 -5.20 40.81
C VAL A 8 -46.84 -4.16 39.70
N LEU A 9 -48.01 -3.52 39.58
CA LEU A 9 -48.22 -2.44 38.61
C LEU A 9 -47.29 -1.24 38.86
N PHE A 10 -47.08 -0.87 40.13
CA PHE A 10 -46.18 0.21 40.49
C PHE A 10 -44.72 -0.10 40.13
N ILE A 11 -44.28 -1.35 40.37
CA ILE A 11 -42.94 -1.81 39.98
C ILE A 11 -42.78 -1.81 38.46
N LEU A 12 -43.79 -2.30 37.71
CA LEU A 12 -43.78 -2.27 36.25
C LEU A 12 -43.70 -0.84 35.73
N GLN A 13 -44.43 0.10 36.34
CA GLN A 13 -44.39 1.51 35.97
C GLN A 13 -43.00 2.11 36.16
N LEU A 14 -42.33 1.83 37.29
CA LEU A 14 -40.95 2.25 37.53
C LEU A 14 -39.99 1.66 36.50
N LEU A 15 -40.19 0.39 36.15
CA LEU A 15 -39.38 -0.30 35.14
C LEU A 15 -39.57 0.35 33.75
N SER A 16 -40.80 0.74 33.38
CA SER A 16 -41.06 1.48 32.15
C SER A 16 -40.33 2.83 32.12
N PHE A 17 -40.34 3.59 33.21
CA PHE A 17 -39.58 4.85 33.31
C PHE A 17 -38.07 4.62 33.21
N TYR A 18 -37.55 3.55 33.82
CA TYR A 18 -36.15 3.16 33.69
C TYR A 18 -35.77 2.88 32.23
N PHE A 19 -36.58 2.10 31.51
CA PHE A 19 -36.35 1.85 30.08
C PHE A 19 -36.43 3.12 29.23
N LEU A 20 -37.35 4.04 29.54
CA LEU A 20 -37.47 5.32 28.86
C LEU A 20 -36.19 6.16 29.03
N ILE A 21 -35.64 6.23 30.25
CA ILE A 21 -34.38 6.95 30.52
C ILE A 21 -33.22 6.32 29.75
N ILE A 22 -33.10 4.98 29.75
CA ILE A 22 -32.05 4.29 28.98
C ILE A 22 -32.18 4.59 27.49
N LEU A 23 -33.38 4.48 26.94
CA LEU A 23 -33.62 4.70 25.52
C LEU A 23 -33.28 6.13 25.11
N ASN A 24 -33.72 7.12 25.90
CA ASN A 24 -33.41 8.51 25.66
C ASN A 24 -31.90 8.80 25.74
N THR A 25 -31.21 8.20 26.72
CA THR A 25 -29.75 8.33 26.86
C THR A 25 -29.02 7.70 25.68
N LYS A 26 -29.48 6.53 25.21
CA LYS A 26 -28.91 5.84 24.05
C LYS A 26 -29.15 6.66 22.77
N LEU A 27 -30.34 7.23 22.60
CA LEU A 27 -30.69 8.07 21.46
C LEU A 27 -29.86 9.36 21.40
N ALA A 28 -29.65 10.02 22.54
CA ALA A 28 -28.79 11.21 22.64
C ALA A 28 -27.35 10.90 22.21
N LYS A 29 -26.77 9.79 22.68
CA LYS A 29 -25.42 9.36 22.30
C LYS A 29 -25.28 9.10 20.80
N PHE A 30 -26.31 8.57 20.14
CA PHE A 30 -26.28 8.37 18.68
C PHE A 30 -26.24 9.70 17.92
N LYS A 31 -27.01 10.69 18.37
CA LYS A 31 -26.99 12.04 17.77
C LYS A 31 -25.62 12.71 17.91
N ASP A 32 -24.99 12.58 19.08
CA ASP A 32 -23.64 13.11 19.30
C ASP A 32 -22.60 12.41 18.42
N LEU A 33 -22.77 11.09 18.21
CA LEU A 33 -21.93 10.31 17.30
C LEU A 33 -22.05 10.78 15.86
N GLU A 34 -23.28 11.04 15.39
CA GLU A 34 -23.55 11.54 14.04
C GLU A 34 -22.87 12.89 13.79
N ILE A 35 -23.03 13.84 14.72
CA ILE A 35 -22.39 15.16 14.64
C ILE A 35 -20.85 15.02 14.64
N LYS A 36 -20.30 14.14 15.49
CA LYS A 36 -18.86 13.88 15.52
C LYS A 36 -18.37 13.27 14.20
N GLN A 37 -19.15 12.38 13.59
CA GLN A 37 -18.82 11.75 12.31
C GLN A 37 -18.81 12.78 11.18
N GLU A 38 -19.82 13.67 11.12
CA GLU A 38 -19.89 14.75 10.14
C GLU A 38 -18.68 15.69 10.25
N ARG A 39 -18.33 16.07 11.48
CA ARG A 39 -17.15 16.91 11.74
C ARG A 39 -15.85 16.23 11.29
N LEU A 40 -15.67 14.95 11.63
CA LEU A 40 -14.48 14.19 11.25
C LEU A 40 -14.37 14.08 9.72
N MET A 41 -15.49 13.88 9.01
CA MET A 41 -15.50 13.82 7.55
C MET A 41 -15.02 15.14 6.94
N ARG A 42 -15.48 16.29 7.48
CA ARG A 42 -15.02 17.60 7.02
C ARG A 42 -13.53 17.83 7.28
N GLU A 43 -13.06 17.49 8.48
CA GLU A 43 -11.62 17.59 8.81
C GLU A 43 -10.77 16.66 7.91
N MET A 44 -11.30 15.50 7.53
CA MET A 44 -10.68 14.58 6.57
C MET A 44 -10.63 15.19 5.16
N ASP A 45 -11.70 15.79 4.66
CA ASP A 45 -11.71 16.43 3.34
C ASP A 45 -10.69 17.58 3.26
N ASP A 46 -10.54 18.37 4.32
CA ASP A 46 -9.55 19.45 4.40
C ASP A 46 -8.12 18.89 4.35
N THR A 47 -7.83 17.85 5.14
CA THR A 47 -6.49 17.23 5.18
C THR A 47 -6.14 16.51 3.87
N ILE A 48 -7.08 15.79 3.27
CA ILE A 48 -6.90 15.15 1.96
C ILE A 48 -6.64 16.21 0.88
N SER A 49 -7.36 17.34 0.92
CA SER A 49 -7.16 18.42 -0.05
C SER A 49 -5.75 19.00 0.01
N VAL A 50 -5.21 19.21 1.22
CA VAL A 50 -3.83 19.66 1.41
C VAL A 50 -2.84 18.62 0.90
N TYR A 51 -3.01 17.35 1.28
CA TYR A 51 -2.13 16.26 0.85
C TYR A 51 -2.12 16.08 -0.67
N LEU A 52 -3.30 16.11 -1.32
CA LEU A 52 -3.39 15.98 -2.78
C LEU A 52 -2.76 17.18 -3.50
N ALA A 53 -2.85 18.38 -2.93
CA ALA A 53 -2.17 19.55 -3.48
C ALA A 53 -0.65 19.40 -3.38
N GLU A 54 -0.14 18.97 -2.23
CA GLU A 54 1.29 18.72 -1.99
C GLU A 54 1.83 17.65 -2.95
N VAL A 55 1.18 16.48 -3.03
CA VAL A 55 1.59 15.40 -3.93
C VAL A 55 1.51 15.81 -5.41
N LYS A 56 0.53 16.62 -5.79
CA LYS A 56 0.44 17.16 -7.16
C LYS A 56 1.59 18.12 -7.44
N ASP A 57 1.94 18.97 -6.50
CA ASP A 57 3.05 19.91 -6.63
C ASP A 57 4.39 19.18 -6.72
N GLU A 58 4.62 18.18 -5.86
CA GLU A 58 5.80 17.30 -5.92
C GLU A 58 5.92 16.57 -7.26
N ASN A 59 4.82 16.05 -7.80
CA ASN A 59 4.81 15.43 -9.12
C ASN A 59 5.18 16.42 -10.24
N ASN A 60 4.65 17.65 -10.19
CA ASN A 60 4.98 18.69 -11.16
C ASN A 60 6.47 19.05 -11.09
N ARG A 61 7.00 19.23 -9.87
CA ARG A 61 8.42 19.51 -9.64
C ARG A 61 9.30 18.39 -10.17
N LEU A 62 8.93 17.13 -9.93
CA LEU A 62 9.66 15.98 -10.45
C LEU A 62 9.67 15.96 -11.99
N ILE A 63 8.53 16.23 -12.63
CA ILE A 63 8.44 16.31 -14.09
C ILE A 63 9.35 17.41 -14.65
N GLU A 64 9.38 18.58 -13.99
CA GLU A 64 10.22 19.71 -14.37
C GLU A 64 11.72 19.41 -14.22
N GLU A 65 12.13 18.80 -13.11
CA GLU A 65 13.51 18.36 -12.88
C GLU A 65 13.95 17.32 -13.93
N LEU A 66 13.07 16.39 -14.30
CA LEU A 66 13.37 15.40 -15.35
C LEU A 66 13.50 16.01 -16.75
N GLN A 67 12.68 17.03 -17.08
CA GLN A 67 12.74 17.73 -18.38
C GLN A 67 13.96 18.66 -18.51
N SER A 68 14.34 19.34 -17.43
CA SER A 68 15.50 20.24 -17.41
C SER A 68 16.84 19.48 -17.48
N VAL A 69 16.94 18.30 -16.84
CA VAL A 69 18.15 17.46 -16.89
C VAL A 69 18.33 16.79 -18.26
N SER A 70 17.24 16.46 -18.96
CA SER A 70 17.32 15.85 -20.30
C SER A 70 17.67 16.85 -21.42
N THR A 71 17.39 18.14 -21.23
CA THR A 71 17.78 19.21 -22.17
C THR A 71 19.26 19.61 -22.02
N THR A 72 19.81 19.52 -20.81
CA THR A 72 21.21 19.91 -20.54
C THR A 72 22.23 18.90 -21.08
N GLN A 73 21.88 17.62 -21.18
CA GLN A 73 22.82 16.60 -21.70
C GLN A 73 22.94 16.55 -23.24
N VAL A 74 22.05 17.21 -23.99
CA VAL A 74 22.11 17.17 -25.47
C VAL A 74 23.03 18.26 -26.05
N LYS A 75 23.36 19.31 -25.30
CA LYS A 75 24.12 20.45 -25.82
C LYS A 75 25.65 20.34 -25.70
N THR A 76 26.18 19.38 -24.94
CA THR A 76 27.62 19.28 -24.65
C THR A 76 28.35 18.20 -25.46
N VAL A 77 27.65 17.34 -26.21
CA VAL A 77 28.27 16.17 -26.90
C VAL A 77 28.45 16.37 -28.41
N LEU A 78 27.99 17.48 -29.01
CA LEU A 78 27.99 17.65 -30.49
C LEU A 78 28.91 18.76 -31.02
N GLN A 79 29.88 19.25 -30.24
CA GLN A 79 30.74 20.37 -30.69
C GLN A 79 32.24 20.10 -30.66
N ASP A 80 32.69 18.86 -30.46
CA ASP A 80 34.14 18.53 -30.38
C ASP A 80 34.54 17.30 -31.22
N GLU A 81 33.86 17.03 -32.33
CA GLU A 81 34.29 15.93 -33.22
C GLU A 81 34.28 16.29 -34.71
N GLN A 82 34.69 17.52 -35.05
CA GLN A 82 35.32 17.78 -36.35
C GLN A 82 36.39 18.86 -36.20
N ILE A 83 37.65 18.44 -36.07
CA ILE A 83 38.79 18.89 -36.88
C ILE A 83 40.01 18.00 -36.55
N MET A 84 40.55 17.42 -37.62
CA MET A 84 41.95 17.01 -37.84
C MET A 84 42.30 15.51 -37.83
N SER A 85 42.49 15.07 -39.06
CA SER A 85 42.97 13.81 -39.58
C SER A 85 44.45 13.52 -39.24
N THR A 86 44.75 12.23 -39.11
CA THR A 86 46.01 11.53 -39.46
C THR A 86 47.20 11.61 -38.47
N LYS A 87 47.52 10.50 -37.78
CA LYS A 87 48.65 9.57 -38.07
C LYS A 87 48.91 8.57 -36.90
N GLU A 88 49.20 7.31 -37.27
CA GLU A 88 49.88 6.20 -36.52
C GLU A 88 49.25 5.67 -35.22
N GLN A 89 48.63 4.49 -35.23
CA GLN A 89 49.19 3.12 -35.07
C GLN A 89 49.64 2.74 -33.63
N ILE A 90 48.85 1.80 -33.06
CA ILE A 90 49.19 0.65 -32.20
C ILE A 90 49.88 0.96 -30.85
N GLU A 91 49.23 0.61 -29.73
CA GLU A 91 49.72 -0.42 -28.77
C GLU A 91 48.71 -0.69 -27.65
N VAL A 92 48.52 -1.98 -27.37
CA VAL A 92 47.77 -2.53 -26.24
C VAL A 92 48.73 -2.65 -25.07
N GLU A 93 48.49 -2.01 -23.93
CA GLU A 93 48.97 -2.57 -22.66
C GLU A 93 48.16 -2.19 -21.41
N LYS A 94 48.01 -3.23 -20.59
CA LYS A 94 47.48 -3.35 -19.24
C LYS A 94 48.27 -2.49 -18.23
N THR A 95 47.59 -2.01 -17.17
CA THR A 95 47.83 -2.39 -15.75
C THR A 95 47.31 -1.34 -14.75
N LYS A 96 46.31 -1.78 -13.97
CA LYS A 96 46.04 -1.60 -12.53
C LYS A 96 46.37 -0.29 -11.78
N GLU A 97 45.31 0.18 -11.12
CA GLU A 97 45.19 0.54 -9.69
C GLU A 97 46.14 1.60 -9.09
N ALA A 98 45.57 2.75 -8.73
CA ALA A 98 45.67 3.31 -7.37
C ALA A 98 44.59 4.38 -7.16
N SER A 99 44.01 4.33 -5.97
CA SER A 99 42.81 4.96 -5.47
C SER A 99 42.96 6.45 -5.10
N SER A 100 41.89 7.21 -5.27
CA SER A 100 41.57 8.38 -4.44
C SER A 100 40.07 8.59 -4.42
N ASN A 101 39.49 8.33 -3.24
CA ASN A 101 38.08 8.44 -2.90
C ASN A 101 37.47 9.79 -3.30
N LEU A 102 36.29 9.76 -3.93
CA LEU A 102 35.27 10.79 -3.75
C LEU A 102 33.90 10.13 -3.94
N ASP A 103 33.08 10.25 -2.90
CA ASP A 103 31.76 9.65 -2.73
C ASP A 103 30.90 9.77 -3.99
N SER A 104 30.81 8.67 -4.72
CA SER A 104 29.87 8.50 -5.81
C SER A 104 28.79 7.58 -5.30
N GLU A 105 27.70 8.17 -4.79
CA GLU A 105 26.44 7.44 -4.62
C GLU A 105 26.22 6.62 -5.88
N THR A 106 26.12 5.31 -5.69
CA THR A 106 25.93 4.36 -6.78
C THR A 106 24.61 4.70 -7.44
N ARG A 107 24.64 5.47 -8.52
CA ARG A 107 23.46 5.69 -9.36
C ARG A 107 23.08 4.32 -9.89
N ILE A 108 22.02 3.75 -9.32
CA ILE A 108 21.47 2.47 -9.72
C ILE A 108 21.03 2.62 -11.17
N TYR A 109 21.87 2.15 -12.10
CA TYR A 109 21.55 2.16 -13.51
C TYR A 109 20.58 1.01 -13.78
N VAL A 110 19.30 1.35 -13.91
CA VAL A 110 18.27 0.38 -14.29
C VAL A 110 18.10 0.40 -15.82
N PRO A 111 18.27 -0.75 -16.50
CA PRO A 111 18.04 -0.88 -17.93
C PRO A 111 16.65 -0.38 -18.39
N LYS A 112 16.60 0.32 -19.54
CA LYS A 112 15.38 0.96 -20.08
C LYS A 112 14.20 0.00 -20.26
N ASN A 113 14.45 -1.26 -20.58
CA ASN A 113 13.43 -2.29 -20.73
C ASN A 113 12.76 -2.67 -19.41
N ILE A 114 13.48 -2.62 -18.28
CA ILE A 114 12.93 -2.89 -16.95
C ILE A 114 11.98 -1.74 -16.55
N VAL A 115 12.40 -0.50 -16.81
CA VAL A 115 11.59 0.70 -16.55
C VAL A 115 10.33 0.67 -17.42
N ALA A 116 10.46 0.46 -18.73
CA ALA A 116 9.32 0.41 -19.65
C ALA A 116 8.29 -0.66 -19.22
N ASN A 117 8.75 -1.85 -18.84
CA ASN A 117 7.86 -2.93 -18.40
C ASN A 117 7.15 -2.60 -17.07
N ALA A 118 7.82 -1.96 -16.12
CA ALA A 118 7.21 -1.52 -14.87
C ALA A 118 6.11 -0.46 -15.10
N TYR A 119 6.36 0.51 -15.98
CA TYR A 119 5.36 1.53 -16.34
C TYR A 119 4.19 0.95 -17.14
N SER A 120 4.45 0.07 -18.13
CA SER A 120 3.38 -0.60 -18.88
C SER A 120 2.51 -1.47 -17.98
N ARG A 121 3.11 -2.17 -17.01
CA ARG A 121 2.39 -2.95 -16.00
C ARG A 121 1.57 -2.06 -15.07
N HIS A 122 2.09 -0.89 -14.68
CA HIS A 122 1.38 0.05 -13.82
C HIS A 122 0.19 0.71 -14.55
N GLN A 123 0.34 1.09 -15.82
CA GLN A 123 -0.75 1.67 -16.61
C GLN A 123 -1.86 0.66 -16.96
N GLN A 124 -1.52 -0.63 -17.11
CA GLN A 124 -2.52 -1.71 -17.25
C GLN A 124 -3.14 -2.13 -15.90
N SER A 125 -2.59 -1.67 -14.78
CA SER A 125 -3.01 -1.96 -13.40
C SER A 125 -3.89 -0.86 -12.81
N GLY A 126 -4.44 0.04 -13.63
CA GLY A 126 -5.56 0.91 -13.24
C GLY A 126 -6.86 0.16 -12.89
N ASN A 127 -6.87 -1.18 -12.94
CA ASN A 127 -8.01 -1.98 -12.49
C ASN A 127 -7.67 -3.37 -11.93
N LYS A 128 -6.42 -3.65 -11.52
CA LYS A 128 -6.06 -4.90 -10.83
C LYS A 128 -4.91 -4.69 -9.86
N SER A 129 -5.22 -4.85 -8.59
CA SER A 129 -4.30 -4.90 -7.45
C SER A 129 -3.09 -5.81 -7.70
N VAL A 130 -1.93 -5.22 -7.45
CA VAL A 130 -0.58 -5.75 -7.18
C VAL A 130 -0.48 -7.26 -6.97
N GLN A 131 0.11 -7.95 -7.94
CA GLN A 131 0.77 -9.24 -7.74
C GLN A 131 2.18 -9.15 -8.32
N SER A 132 3.16 -9.01 -7.43
CA SER A 132 4.58 -9.16 -7.75
C SER A 132 5.04 -10.51 -7.23
N THR A 133 5.16 -11.47 -8.14
CA THR A 133 6.03 -12.63 -7.99
C THR A 133 7.04 -12.59 -9.11
N SER A 134 8.32 -12.73 -8.78
CA SER A 134 9.23 -13.55 -9.58
C SER A 134 10.32 -14.11 -8.68
N GLN A 135 10.29 -15.45 -8.62
CA GLN A 135 11.38 -16.31 -8.19
C GLN A 135 12.53 -16.20 -9.20
N THR A 136 13.77 -16.46 -8.77
CA THR A 136 14.69 -17.26 -9.57
C THR A 136 15.62 -18.05 -8.66
N ASP A 137 15.67 -19.36 -8.91
CA ASP A 137 16.50 -20.37 -8.27
C ASP A 137 18.01 -20.11 -8.47
N LYS A 138 18.79 -20.20 -7.38
CA LYS A 138 19.95 -21.11 -7.24
C LYS A 138 20.64 -20.99 -5.88
N ALA A 139 20.95 -22.17 -5.32
CA ALA A 139 21.83 -22.49 -4.19
C ALA A 139 21.30 -22.25 -2.76
N ILE A 140 21.00 -23.36 -2.09
CA ILE A 140 20.71 -23.52 -0.65
C ILE A 140 22.02 -23.28 0.13
N PRO A 141 22.03 -22.45 1.20
CA PRO A 141 22.05 -23.00 2.56
C PRO A 141 20.84 -22.60 3.41
N MET A 142 20.46 -23.51 4.30
CA MET A 142 19.40 -23.43 5.32
C MET A 142 19.53 -22.20 6.22
N GLU A 143 18.42 -21.48 6.48
CA GLU A 143 17.89 -21.18 7.84
C GLU A 143 16.63 -20.26 7.80
N GLU A 144 15.67 -20.63 8.64
CA GLU A 144 14.46 -19.93 9.13
C GLU A 144 13.20 -19.72 8.25
N PRO A 145 12.01 -20.20 8.71
CA PRO A 145 10.74 -20.03 8.01
C PRO A 145 10.18 -18.62 8.23
N LYS A 146 10.14 -17.82 7.18
CA LYS A 146 9.41 -16.55 7.14
C LYS A 146 7.93 -16.80 7.48
N PRO A 147 7.30 -16.08 8.43
CA PRO A 147 5.92 -16.33 8.81
C PRO A 147 5.01 -16.07 7.60
N LEU A 148 4.26 -17.10 7.18
CA LEU A 148 3.26 -16.95 6.13
C LEU A 148 2.30 -15.82 6.51
N THR A 149 2.05 -14.93 5.56
CA THR A 149 1.02 -13.89 5.76
C THR A 149 -0.35 -14.57 5.91
N ILE A 150 -1.24 -13.99 6.70
CA ILE A 150 -2.58 -14.54 6.98
C ILE A 150 -3.33 -14.90 5.68
N GLU A 151 -3.17 -14.09 4.63
CA GLU A 151 -3.72 -14.33 3.30
C GLU A 151 -3.14 -15.59 2.64
N GLN A 152 -1.82 -15.74 2.67
CA GLN A 152 -1.14 -16.92 2.14
C GLN A 152 -1.54 -18.18 2.91
N GLN A 153 -1.74 -18.06 4.23
CA GLN A 153 -2.21 -19.15 5.08
C GLN A 153 -3.65 -19.55 4.73
N ALA A 154 -4.55 -18.58 4.53
CA ALA A 154 -5.93 -18.84 4.11
C ALA A 154 -5.98 -19.54 2.74
N VAL A 155 -5.19 -19.07 1.77
CA VAL A 155 -5.10 -19.67 0.43
C VAL A 155 -4.51 -21.08 0.49
N GLN A 156 -3.49 -21.33 1.32
CA GLN A 156 -2.92 -22.67 1.48
C GLN A 156 -3.92 -23.64 2.11
N LEU A 157 -4.65 -23.21 3.14
CA LEU A 157 -5.66 -24.02 3.81
C LEU A 157 -6.84 -24.34 2.87
N ALA A 158 -7.24 -23.39 2.02
CA ALA A 158 -8.25 -23.64 0.97
C ALA A 158 -7.73 -24.61 -0.10
N LYS A 159 -6.47 -24.52 -0.51
CA LYS A 159 -5.83 -25.50 -1.41
C LYS A 159 -5.73 -26.89 -0.80
N GLN A 160 -5.67 -27.00 0.52
CA GLN A 160 -5.76 -28.26 1.27
C GLN A 160 -7.21 -28.79 1.38
N GLY A 161 -8.19 -28.11 0.78
CA GLY A 161 -9.59 -28.53 0.74
C GLY A 161 -10.40 -28.17 1.99
N LYS A 162 -9.87 -27.33 2.89
CA LYS A 162 -10.61 -26.89 4.08
C LYS A 162 -11.73 -25.93 3.70
N THR A 163 -12.81 -25.98 4.46
CA THR A 163 -13.94 -25.07 4.27
C THR A 163 -13.62 -23.67 4.80
N SER A 164 -14.29 -22.64 4.24
CA SER A 164 -14.11 -21.25 4.67
C SER A 164 -14.37 -21.05 6.18
N GLU A 165 -15.24 -21.87 6.77
CA GLU A 165 -15.57 -21.84 8.19
C GLU A 165 -14.45 -22.40 9.08
N GLU A 166 -13.81 -23.49 8.66
CA GLU A 166 -12.66 -24.07 9.35
C GLU A 166 -11.44 -23.15 9.30
N ILE A 167 -11.23 -22.51 8.15
CA ILE A 167 -10.16 -21.52 7.96
C ILE A 167 -10.40 -20.30 8.85
N ALA A 168 -11.63 -19.80 8.91
CA ALA A 168 -12.03 -18.69 9.79
C ALA A 168 -11.77 -19.00 11.26
N LYS A 169 -12.12 -20.22 11.70
CA LYS A 169 -11.86 -20.69 13.08
C LYS A 169 -10.36 -20.84 13.36
N GLN A 170 -9.59 -21.33 12.40
CA GLN A 170 -8.14 -21.54 12.54
C GLN A 170 -7.34 -20.23 12.55
N LEU A 171 -7.81 -19.22 11.79
CA LEU A 171 -7.17 -17.90 11.69
C LEU A 171 -7.78 -16.84 12.63
N GLN A 172 -8.78 -17.22 13.44
CA GLN A 172 -9.57 -16.31 14.28
C GLN A 172 -10.11 -15.10 13.49
N LYS A 173 -10.63 -15.36 12.29
CA LYS A 173 -11.24 -14.37 11.38
C LYS A 173 -12.72 -14.64 11.17
N GLY A 174 -13.43 -13.66 10.64
CA GLY A 174 -14.83 -13.84 10.26
C GLY A 174 -14.98 -14.83 9.09
N LYS A 175 -16.02 -15.66 9.10
CA LYS A 175 -16.36 -16.54 7.96
C LYS A 175 -16.50 -15.74 6.66
N THR A 176 -17.14 -14.57 6.74
CA THR A 176 -17.31 -13.64 5.62
C THR A 176 -15.98 -13.03 5.16
N GLU A 177 -15.06 -12.74 6.08
CA GLU A 177 -13.73 -12.20 5.75
C GLU A 177 -12.90 -13.21 4.97
N ILE A 178 -12.90 -14.48 5.41
CA ILE A 178 -12.21 -15.56 4.70
C ILE A 178 -12.87 -15.88 3.36
N GLU A 179 -14.20 -15.88 3.28
CA GLU A 179 -14.91 -16.08 2.02
C GLU A 179 -14.58 -14.99 1.01
N LEU A 180 -14.54 -13.74 1.47
CA LEU A 180 -14.15 -12.60 0.65
C LEU A 180 -12.69 -12.70 0.23
N LEU A 181 -11.78 -13.04 1.15
CA LEU A 181 -10.35 -13.24 0.88
C LEU A 181 -10.15 -14.32 -0.19
N LEU A 182 -10.82 -15.47 -0.08
CA LEU A 182 -10.73 -16.54 -1.07
C LEU A 182 -11.33 -16.13 -2.42
N LYS A 183 -12.42 -15.36 -2.45
CA LYS A 183 -13.01 -14.83 -3.70
C LYS A 183 -12.10 -13.87 -4.45
N PHE A 184 -11.27 -13.10 -3.76
CA PHE A 184 -10.27 -12.24 -4.39
C PHE A 184 -9.05 -13.01 -4.93
N HIS A 185 -8.84 -14.26 -4.48
CA HIS A 185 -7.71 -15.11 -4.83
C HIS A 185 -8.08 -16.35 -5.67
N SER A 186 -9.36 -16.53 -6.01
CA SER A 186 -9.88 -17.59 -6.91
C SER A 186 -9.93 -17.07 -8.34
#